data_AF-A0A945S5N3-F1
#
_entry.id   AF-A0A945S5N3-F1
#
_cell.length_a   1.000
_cell.length_b   1.000
_cell.length_c   1.000
_cell.angle_alpha   90.00
_cell.angle_beta   90.00
_cell.angle_gamma   90.00
#
_symmetry.space_group_name_H-M   'P 1'
#
loop_
_entity.id
_entity.type
_entity.pdbx_description
1 polymer ?
#
loop_
_entity_poly.entity_id
_entity_poly.type
_entity_poly.pdbx_seq_one_letter_code
_entity_poly.pdbx_strand_id
1 'polypeptide(L)'
;MSAYDELFLLKSIDRGRLTAGDRTIAAYADRLAGCREEAEAFCQSLRIAYSEFFRDPLAFAVLEQSILPSLAAGKAKSSCREIRVWSAGCAAGQEAWSVAILLDELSSTLPQPLPYRIFAT
;
A
#
# COMPACT_ATOMS: atom_id res chain seq x y z
N MET A 1 0.70 13.43 -21.59
CA MET A 1 0.98 11.99 -21.39
C MET A 1 0.34 11.57 -20.08
N SER A 2 -0.43 10.47 -20.08
CA SER A 2 -1.00 9.92 -18.85
C SER A 2 0.09 9.37 -17.94
N ALA A 3 -0.08 9.46 -16.63
CA ALA A 3 0.84 8.88 -15.63
C ALA A 3 0.68 7.35 -15.49
N TYR A 4 -0.27 6.76 -16.21
CA TYR A 4 -0.61 5.33 -16.15
C TYR A 4 -0.14 4.59 -17.39
N ASP A 5 0.19 3.32 -17.18
CA ASP A 5 0.47 2.36 -18.26
C ASP A 5 -0.70 2.26 -19.25
N GLU A 6 -0.38 2.26 -20.55
CA GLU A 6 -1.39 2.31 -21.62
C GLU A 6 -2.27 1.05 -21.65
N LEU A 7 -1.68 -0.13 -21.40
CA LEU A 7 -2.44 -1.39 -21.34
C LEU A 7 -3.37 -1.41 -20.13
N PHE A 8 -2.91 -0.89 -18.99
CA PHE A 8 -3.75 -0.75 -17.79
C PHE A 8 -4.94 0.18 -18.04
N LEU A 9 -4.72 1.32 -18.70
CA LEU A 9 -5.78 2.26 -19.05
C LEU A 9 -6.80 1.64 -20.00
N LEU A 10 -6.33 1.00 -21.08
CA LEU A 10 -7.22 0.37 -22.06
C LEU A 10 -8.07 -0.74 -21.41
N LYS A 11 -7.47 -1.57 -20.56
CA LYS A 11 -8.21 -2.61 -19.81
C LYS A 11 -9.23 -2.02 -18.84
N SER A 12 -8.89 -0.91 -18.18
CA SER A 12 -9.79 -0.23 -17.24
C SER A 12 -10.97 0.41 -17.96
N ILE A 13 -10.71 1.08 -19.09
CA ILE A 13 -11.75 1.66 -19.97
C ILE A 13 -12.67 0.56 -20.48
N ASP A 14 -12.12 -0.56 -20.95
CA ASP A 14 -12.92 -1.63 -21.50
C ASP A 14 -13.81 -2.28 -20.43
N ARG A 15 -13.28 -2.45 -19.21
CA ARG A 15 -14.06 -2.92 -18.06
C ARG A 15 -15.21 -1.98 -17.72
N GLY A 16 -14.93 -0.67 -17.59
CA GLY A 16 -15.95 0.34 -17.30
C GLY A 16 -17.04 0.37 -18.38
N ARG A 17 -16.64 0.37 -19.65
CA ARG A 17 -17.53 0.29 -20.81
C ARG A 17 -18.46 -0.94 -20.75
N LEU A 18 -17.92 -2.12 -20.44
CA LEU A 18 -18.71 -3.35 -20.32
C LEU A 18 -19.72 -3.28 -19.16
N THR A 19 -19.35 -2.70 -18.02
CA THR A 19 -20.25 -2.50 -16.88
C THR A 19 -21.36 -1.50 -17.18
N ALA A 20 -21.05 -0.41 -17.89
CA ALA A 20 -22.03 0.60 -18.32
C ALA A 20 -22.91 0.15 -19.50
N GLY A 21 -22.55 -0.94 -20.18
CA GLY A 21 -23.27 -1.49 -21.33
C GLY A 21 -23.01 -0.78 -22.67
N ASP A 22 -21.97 0.05 -22.75
CA ASP A 22 -21.67 0.83 -23.95
C ASP A 22 -20.95 -0.02 -25.01
N ARG A 23 -21.31 0.16 -26.29
CA ARG A 23 -20.82 -0.68 -27.39
C ARG A 23 -19.45 -0.26 -27.93
N THR A 24 -19.07 0.99 -27.72
CA THR A 24 -17.81 1.56 -28.23
C THR A 24 -17.11 2.37 -27.16
N ILE A 25 -15.79 2.51 -27.29
CA ILE A 25 -14.98 3.35 -26.38
C ILE A 25 -15.41 4.82 -26.49
N ALA A 26 -15.74 5.31 -27.68
CA ALA A 26 -16.21 6.67 -27.90
C ALA A 26 -17.51 6.97 -27.12
N ALA A 27 -18.49 6.07 -27.17
CA ALA A 27 -19.74 6.22 -26.42
C ALA A 27 -19.50 6.26 -24.90
N TYR A 28 -18.56 5.45 -24.40
CA TYR A 28 -18.18 5.47 -22.99
C TYR A 28 -17.45 6.77 -22.62
N ALA A 29 -16.59 7.30 -23.50
CA ALA A 29 -15.91 8.57 -23.28
C ALA A 29 -16.92 9.75 -23.20
N ASP A 30 -17.93 9.77 -24.06
CA ASP A 30 -19.01 10.76 -24.01
C ASP A 30 -19.81 10.65 -22.69
N ARG A 31 -20.07 9.43 -22.21
CA ARG A 31 -20.71 9.19 -20.92
C ARG A 31 -19.86 9.71 -19.75
N LEU A 32 -18.56 9.42 -19.74
CA LEU A 32 -17.64 9.93 -18.73
C LEU A 32 -17.61 11.47 -18.71
N ALA A 33 -17.72 12.11 -19.87
CA ALA A 33 -17.79 13.58 -19.96
C ALA A 33 -19.13 14.14 -19.48
N GLY A 34 -20.23 13.41 -19.66
CA GLY A 34 -21.59 13.85 -19.34
C GLY A 34 -22.13 13.45 -17.96
N CYS A 35 -21.52 12.47 -17.29
CA CYS A 35 -21.97 11.96 -15.99
C CYS A 35 -20.83 11.96 -14.98
N ARG A 36 -20.94 12.84 -13.99
CA ARG A 36 -19.93 13.01 -12.96
C ARG A 36 -19.78 11.77 -12.08
N GLU A 37 -20.88 11.10 -11.75
CA GLU A 37 -20.86 9.89 -10.93
C GLU A 37 -20.07 8.76 -11.61
N GLU A 38 -20.27 8.57 -12.92
CA GLU A 38 -19.55 7.56 -13.70
C GLU A 38 -18.06 7.92 -13.82
N ALA A 39 -17.73 9.20 -14.03
CA ALA A 39 -16.35 9.67 -14.06
C ALA A 39 -15.63 9.44 -12.71
N GLU A 40 -16.31 9.69 -11.59
CA GLU A 40 -15.79 9.44 -10.25
C GLU A 40 -15.59 7.94 -9.99
N ALA A 41 -16.56 7.10 -10.37
CA ALA A 41 -16.46 5.65 -10.26
C ALA A 41 -15.30 5.09 -11.11
N PHE A 42 -15.15 5.56 -12.35
CA PHE A 42 -14.04 5.20 -13.23
C PHE A 42 -12.70 5.62 -12.62
N CYS A 43 -12.57 6.86 -12.14
CA CYS A 43 -11.37 7.34 -11.46
C CYS A 43 -11.02 6.49 -10.23
N GLN A 44 -12.01 6.03 -9.46
CA GLN A 44 -11.78 5.12 -8.34
C GLN A 44 -11.28 3.75 -8.82
N SER A 45 -11.80 3.24 -9.94
CA SER A 45 -11.34 1.96 -10.51
C SER A 45 -9.87 1.97 -10.96
N LEU A 46 -9.34 3.14 -11.33
CA LEU A 46 -7.92 3.31 -11.67
C LEU A 46 -6.99 3.22 -10.46
N ARG A 47 -7.53 3.27 -9.22
CA ARG A 47 -6.74 3.12 -8.00
C ARG A 47 -6.40 1.65 -7.80
N ILE A 48 -5.12 1.31 -7.96
CA ILE A 48 -4.62 -0.02 -7.61
C ILE A 48 -4.50 -0.10 -6.08
N ALA A 49 -5.60 -0.42 -5.40
CA ALA A 49 -5.64 -0.64 -3.96
C ALA A 49 -5.29 -2.10 -3.61
N TYR A 50 -4.23 -2.65 -4.20
CA TYR A 50 -3.76 -3.99 -3.83
C TYR A 50 -2.81 -3.89 -2.64
N SER A 51 -3.16 -4.59 -1.57
CA SER A 51 -2.37 -4.78 -0.37
C SER A 51 -2.46 -6.25 0.01
N GLU A 52 -1.39 -6.77 0.60
CA GLU A 52 -1.31 -8.12 1.12
C GLU A 52 -0.34 -8.12 2.31
N PHE A 53 -0.55 -9.03 3.26
CA PHE A 53 0.45 -9.24 4.31
C PHE A 53 1.74 -9.74 3.69
N PHE A 54 2.87 -9.18 4.11
CA PHE A 54 4.20 -9.58 3.66
C PHE A 54 4.35 -9.61 2.13
N ARG A 55 3.74 -8.60 1.46
CA ARG A 55 3.62 -8.50 -0.01
C ARG A 55 4.92 -8.77 -0.77
N ASP A 56 6.06 -8.33 -0.22
CA ASP A 56 7.39 -8.69 -0.70
C ASP A 56 8.12 -9.51 0.36
N PRO A 57 8.05 -10.85 0.29
CA PRO A 57 8.64 -11.72 1.30
C PRO A 57 10.15 -11.51 1.47
N LEU A 58 10.87 -11.14 0.40
CA LEU A 58 12.32 -10.90 0.48
C LEU A 58 12.61 -9.59 1.21
N ALA A 59 11.88 -8.52 0.90
CA ALA A 59 12.04 -7.25 1.61
C ALA A 59 11.71 -7.40 3.10
N PHE A 60 10.63 -8.11 3.43
CA PHE A 60 10.25 -8.38 4.82
C PHE A 60 11.25 -9.30 5.54
N ALA A 61 11.83 -10.29 4.86
CA ALA A 61 12.89 -11.13 5.44
C ALA A 61 14.15 -10.31 5.77
N VAL A 62 14.57 -9.39 4.89
CA VAL A 62 15.69 -8.48 5.17
C VAL A 62 15.36 -7.55 6.34
N LEU A 63 14.12 -7.04 6.38
CA LEU A 63 13.63 -6.20 7.47
C LEU A 63 13.74 -6.94 8.81
N GLU A 64 13.19 -8.15 8.89
CA GLU A 64 13.19 -9.00 10.08
C GLU A 64 14.59 -9.43 10.52
N GLN A 65 15.40 -9.96 9.59
CA GLN A 65 16.64 -10.67 9.95
C GLN A 65 17.83 -9.73 10.12
N SER A 66 17.81 -8.57 9.47
CA SER A 66 18.97 -7.66 9.40
C SER A 66 18.67 -6.27 9.95
N ILE A 67 17.61 -5.63 9.46
CA ILE A 67 17.38 -4.20 9.73
C ILE A 67 16.84 -4.00 11.15
N LEU A 68 15.77 -4.70 11.52
CA LEU A 68 15.11 -4.53 12.81
C LEU A 68 16.03 -4.88 14.00
N PRO A 69 16.78 -6.00 14.01
CA PRO A 69 17.71 -6.33 15.10
C PRO A 69 18.81 -5.28 15.25
N SER A 70 19.35 -4.79 14.13
CA SER A 70 20.37 -3.74 14.13
C SER A 70 19.84 -2.42 14.69
N LEU A 71 18.62 -2.02 14.29
CA LEU A 71 17.94 -0.84 14.83
C LEU A 71 17.67 -0.98 16.33
N ALA A 72 17.16 -2.13 16.78
CA ALA A 72 16.90 -2.39 18.19
C ALA A 72 18.18 -2.30 19.04
N ALA A 73 19.28 -2.89 18.58
CA ALA A 73 20.57 -2.83 19.25
C ALA A 73 21.12 -1.40 19.34
N GLY A 74 20.96 -0.60 18.29
CA GLY A 74 21.30 0.83 18.29
C GLY A 74 20.43 1.64 19.26
N LYS A 75 19.12 1.38 19.27
CA LYS A 75 18.15 2.06 20.14
C LYS A 75 18.34 1.73 21.61
N ALA A 76 18.77 0.52 21.95
CA ALA A 76 19.07 0.13 23.33
C ALA A 76 20.18 0.99 23.97
N LYS A 77 21.08 1.57 23.17
CA LYS A 77 22.18 2.45 23.61
C LYS A 77 21.82 3.94 23.56
N SER A 78 20.64 4.29 23.06
CA SER A 78 20.20 5.66 22.84
C SER A 78 19.30 6.16 23.97
N SER A 79 19.30 7.48 24.19
CA SER A 79 18.33 8.14 25.08
C SER A 79 16.88 8.03 24.56
N CYS A 80 16.70 7.89 23.24
CA CYS A 80 15.41 7.67 22.60
C CYS A 80 15.33 6.25 22.05
N ARG A 81 14.56 5.41 22.75
CA ARG A 81 14.40 3.98 22.45
C ARG A 81 13.28 3.66 21.45
N GLU A 82 12.48 4.65 21.07
CA GLU A 82 11.33 4.46 20.17
C GLU A 82 11.79 4.23 18.71
N ILE A 83 11.26 3.19 18.07
CA ILE A 83 11.33 2.99 16.62
C ILE A 83 10.13 3.65 15.96
N ARG A 84 10.37 4.41 14.89
CA ARG A 84 9.30 5.03 14.09
C ARG A 84 9.36 4.50 12.67
N VAL A 85 8.25 3.96 12.19
CA VAL A 85 8.10 3.44 10.84
C VAL A 85 7.05 4.26 10.10
N TRP A 86 7.28 4.52 8.82
CA TRP A 86 6.28 5.10 7.94
C TRP A 86 6.03 4.14 6.78
N SER A 87 4.80 3.65 6.64
CA SER A 87 4.31 2.93 5.46
C SER A 87 3.52 3.92 4.61
N ALA A 88 4.12 4.32 3.48
CA ALA A 88 3.56 5.30 2.56
C ALA A 88 2.81 4.58 1.43
N GLY A 89 1.56 4.96 1.18
CA GLY A 89 0.70 4.28 0.22
C GLY A 89 0.17 2.96 0.75
N CYS A 90 -0.19 2.90 2.03
CA CYS A 90 -0.48 1.65 2.73
C CYS A 90 -1.77 0.93 2.28
N ALA A 91 -2.53 1.49 1.32
CA ALA A 91 -3.79 0.94 0.80
C ALA A 91 -4.72 0.44 1.93
N ALA A 92 -5.00 -0.86 2.03
CA ALA A 92 -5.83 -1.44 3.10
C ALA A 92 -5.10 -1.61 4.45
N GLY A 93 -3.80 -1.30 4.51
CA GLY A 93 -2.98 -1.27 5.73
C GLY A 93 -2.23 -2.54 6.06
N GLN A 94 -2.36 -3.63 5.27
CA GLN A 94 -1.77 -4.93 5.65
C GLN A 94 -0.24 -4.88 5.69
N GLU A 95 0.41 -4.05 4.87
CA GLU A 95 1.85 -3.84 4.94
C GLU A 95 2.27 -3.23 6.29
N ALA A 96 1.56 -2.18 6.75
CA ALA A 96 1.80 -1.57 8.05
C ALA A 96 1.58 -2.57 9.20
N TRP A 97 0.57 -3.44 9.08
CA TRP A 97 0.34 -4.53 10.03
C TRP A 97 1.45 -5.59 9.99
N SER A 98 1.94 -5.98 8.81
CA SER A 98 3.09 -6.88 8.71
C SER A 98 4.31 -6.33 9.44
N VAL A 99 4.58 -5.03 9.32
CA VAL A 99 5.67 -4.40 10.09
C VAL A 99 5.38 -4.42 11.59
N ALA A 100 4.13 -4.19 12.00
CA ALA A 100 3.73 -4.27 13.41
C ALA A 100 3.98 -5.66 14.00
N ILE A 101 3.60 -6.71 13.26
CA ILE A 101 3.82 -8.12 13.66
C ILE A 101 5.31 -8.36 13.90
N LEU A 102 6.18 -8.00 12.95
CA LEU A 102 7.63 -8.19 13.09
C LEU A 102 8.23 -7.40 14.26
N LEU A 103 7.75 -6.17 14.50
CA LEU A 103 8.20 -5.35 15.62
C LEU A 103 7.77 -5.95 16.97
N ASP A 104 6.58 -6.53 17.04
CA ASP A 104 6.06 -7.18 18.23
C ASP A 104 6.82 -8.48 18.53
N GLU A 105 7.06 -9.30 17.50
CA GLU A 105 7.90 -10.50 17.58
C GLU A 105 9.30 -10.17 18.06
N LEU A 106 9.95 -9.17 17.47
CA LEU A 106 11.26 -8.70 17.93
C LEU A 106 11.21 -8.23 19.39
N SER A 107 10.22 -7.39 19.74
CA SER A 107 10.09 -6.85 21.09
C SER A 107 9.92 -7.97 22.14
N SER A 108 9.26 -9.07 21.78
CA SER A 108 9.08 -10.23 22.67
C SER A 108 10.39 -10.97 23.00
N THR A 109 11.39 -10.88 22.11
CA THR A 109 12.71 -11.50 22.32
C THR A 109 13.67 -10.65 23.15
N LEU A 110 13.35 -9.37 23.34
CA LEU A 110 14.22 -8.42 24.02
C LEU A 110 13.98 -8.39 25.53
N PRO A 111 15.01 -8.17 26.36
CA PRO A 111 14.84 -8.10 27.83
C PRO A 111 13.96 -6.94 28.31
N GLN A 112 13.82 -5.91 27.49
CA GLN A 112 12.99 -4.76 27.77
C GLN A 112 12.17 -4.43 26.52
N PRO A 113 10.88 -4.09 26.69
CA PRO A 113 9.99 -3.82 25.56
C PRO A 113 10.52 -2.68 24.70
N LEU A 114 10.42 -2.86 23.39
CA LEU A 114 10.86 -1.88 22.40
C LEU A 114 9.68 -0.99 22.02
N PRO A 115 9.62 0.27 22.47
CA PRO A 115 8.54 1.16 22.06
C PRO A 115 8.62 1.40 20.55
N TYR A 116 7.48 1.34 19.87
CA TYR A 116 7.42 1.64 18.44
C TYR A 116 6.15 2.41 18.07
N ARG A 117 6.22 3.09 16.93
CA ARG A 117 5.09 3.81 16.32
C ARG A 117 5.12 3.64 14.80
N ILE A 118 3.98 3.29 14.24
CA ILE A 118 3.81 3.15 12.79
C ILE A 118 2.87 4.24 12.30
N PHE A 119 3.33 5.00 11.31
CA PHE A 119 2.52 5.94 10.56
C PHE A 119 2.13 5.27 9.24
N ALA A 120 0.84 5.21 8.96
CA ALA A 120 0.30 4.63 7.73
C ALA A 120 -0.49 5.73 7.02
N THR A 121 -0.10 6.07 5.78
CA THR A 121 -0.64 7.21 5.01
C THR A 121 -0.98 6.84 3.59
#